data_AF-A0AAN9SEI3-F1
#
_entry.id   AF-A0AAN9SEI3-F1
#
_cell.length_a   1.000
_cell.length_b   1.000
_cell.length_c   1.000
_cell.angle_alpha   90.00
_cell.angle_beta   90.00
_cell.angle_gamma   90.00
#
_symmetry.space_group_name_H-M   'P 1'
#
loop_
_entity.id
_entity.type
_entity.pdbx_description
1 polymer ?
#
loop_
_entity_poly.entity_id
_entity_poly.type
_entity_poly.pdbx_seq_one_letter_code
_entity_poly.pdbx_strand_id
1 'polypeptide(L)'
;MRKSVRSMLNNHEALQFLEDEIKDKKFFGGKEIGLVDIADVFIAFWMPVVQEVAGLELLSSEKFPKLYKWSQEFINHPVVKELLPLRDPLFGVYRSILSTPK
;
A
#
# COMPACT_ATOMS: atom_id res chain seq x y z
N MET A 1 11.56 6.58 11.03
CA MET A 1 10.57 5.53 10.68
C MET A 1 9.39 5.43 11.64
N ARG A 2 9.55 5.34 12.98
CA ARG A 2 8.38 5.25 13.90
C ARG A 2 7.41 6.44 13.84
N LYS A 3 7.89 7.68 13.67
CA LYS A 3 7.02 8.84 13.41
C LYS A 3 6.21 8.66 12.12
N SER A 4 6.82 8.14 11.06
CA SER A 4 6.16 7.85 9.79
C SER A 4 5.12 6.73 9.92
N VAL A 5 5.40 5.68 10.70
CA VAL A 5 4.44 4.60 11.02
C VAL A 5 3.25 5.13 11.82
N ARG A 6 3.51 6.01 12.80
CA ARG A 6 2.45 6.71 13.53
C ARG A 6 1.65 7.66 12.64
N SER A 7 2.28 8.29 11.66
CA SER A 7 1.57 9.08 10.66
C SER A 7 0.65 8.20 9.83
N MET A 8 1.11 7.02 9.38
CA MET A 8 0.27 6.07 8.63
C MET A 8 -0.95 5.61 9.43
N LEU A 9 -0.81 5.40 10.74
CA LEU A 9 -1.92 5.08 11.64
C LEU A 9 -3.01 6.17 11.67
N ASN A 10 -2.66 7.43 11.42
CA ASN A 10 -3.57 8.57 11.46
C ASN A 10 -4.17 8.92 10.07
N ASN A 11 -3.81 8.20 9.02
CA ASN A 11 -4.10 8.59 7.63
C ASN A 11 -5.40 7.98 7.06
N HIS A 12 -6.39 7.66 7.91
CA HIS A 12 -7.67 7.13 7.44
C HIS A 12 -8.33 8.09 6.42
N GLU A 13 -8.29 9.40 6.67
CA GLU A 13 -8.84 10.40 5.75
C GLU A 13 -8.15 10.40 4.38
N ALA A 14 -6.83 10.17 4.33
CA ALA A 14 -6.10 10.10 3.08
C ALA A 14 -6.45 8.82 2.28
N LEU A 15 -6.59 7.69 2.97
CA LEU A 15 -7.04 6.44 2.33
C LEU A 15 -8.49 6.55 1.86
N GLN A 16 -9.36 7.19 2.65
CA GLN A 16 -10.74 7.46 2.27
C GLN A 16 -10.82 8.36 1.04
N PHE A 17 -10.00 9.41 0.98
CA PHE A 17 -9.92 10.27 -0.20
C PHE A 17 -9.54 9.48 -1.46
N LEU A 18 -8.56 8.58 -1.38
CA LEU A 18 -8.16 7.73 -2.51
C LEU A 18 -9.24 6.71 -2.89
N GLU A 19 -9.93 6.12 -1.92
CA GLU A 19 -11.09 5.23 -2.11
C GLU A 19 -12.24 5.94 -2.86
N ASP A 20 -12.45 7.22 -2.56
CA ASP A 20 -13.48 8.03 -3.21
C ASP A 20 -13.05 8.52 -4.61
N GLU A 21 -11.76 8.83 -4.79
CA GLU A 21 -11.22 9.29 -6.08
C GLU A 21 -11.07 8.18 -7.12
N ILE A 22 -10.76 6.94 -6.70
CA ILE A 22 -10.63 5.82 -7.62
C ILE A 22 -11.97 5.43 -8.25
N LYS A 23 -13.07 5.61 -7.52
CA LYS A 23 -14.45 5.33 -7.98
C LYS A 23 -14.54 3.89 -8.50
N ASP A 24 -15.03 3.71 -9.72
CA ASP A 24 -15.18 2.39 -10.36
C ASP A 24 -14.06 2.07 -11.35
N LYS A 25 -12.96 2.84 -11.33
CA LYS A 25 -11.84 2.65 -12.25
C LYS A 25 -10.98 1.46 -11.84
N LYS A 26 -10.32 0.83 -12.81
CA LYS A 26 -9.32 -0.21 -12.56
C LYS A 26 -8.04 0.38 -11.95
N PHE A 27 -7.59 1.49 -12.52
CA PHE A 27 -6.44 2.27 -12.10
C PHE A 27 -6.86 3.73 -11.93
N PHE A 28 -6.11 4.54 -11.19
CA PHE A 28 -6.35 5.98 -11.13
C PHE A 28 -6.24 6.64 -12.51
N GLY A 29 -5.36 6.11 -13.37
CA GLY A 29 -5.27 6.40 -14.81
C GLY A 29 -6.43 5.89 -15.67
N GLY A 30 -7.41 5.19 -15.08
CA GLY A 30 -8.57 4.64 -15.77
C GLY A 30 -8.38 3.18 -16.16
N LYS A 31 -8.16 2.93 -17.45
CA LYS A 31 -7.96 1.56 -17.99
C LYS A 31 -6.50 1.09 -17.88
N GLU A 32 -5.57 2.04 -17.91
CA GLU A 32 -4.13 1.82 -17.87
C GLU A 32 -3.53 2.50 -16.63
N ILE A 33 -2.33 2.06 -16.25
CA ILE A 33 -1.55 2.67 -15.16
C ILE A 33 -1.24 4.13 -15.51
N GLY A 34 -1.60 5.05 -14.60
CA GLY A 34 -1.31 6.47 -14.69
C GLY A 34 -0.31 6.97 -13.64
N LEU A 35 -0.11 8.28 -13.60
CA LEU A 35 0.84 8.92 -12.68
C LEU A 35 0.53 8.64 -11.21
N VAL A 36 -0.75 8.72 -10.83
CA VAL A 36 -1.18 8.50 -9.44
C VAL A 36 -0.94 7.04 -9.03
N ASP A 37 -1.20 6.08 -9.92
CA ASP A 37 -0.92 4.66 -9.66
C ASP A 37 0.57 4.42 -9.34
N ILE A 38 1.45 5.09 -10.08
CA ILE A 38 2.90 5.01 -9.86
C ILE A 38 3.29 5.69 -8.54
N ALA A 39 2.71 6.85 -8.22
CA ALA A 39 2.98 7.56 -6.97
C ALA A 39 2.51 6.76 -5.74
N ASP A 40 1.39 6.05 -5.86
CA ASP A 40 0.76 5.30 -4.79
C ASP A 40 1.27 3.86 -4.66
N VAL A 41 2.31 3.48 -5.40
CA VAL A 41 2.99 2.17 -5.30
C VAL A 41 3.32 1.78 -3.85
N PHE A 42 3.60 2.78 -2.98
CA PHE A 42 3.79 2.61 -1.54
C PHE A 42 2.62 1.89 -0.86
N ILE A 43 1.39 2.29 -1.18
CA ILE A 43 0.14 1.77 -0.60
C ILE A 43 -0.06 0.33 -1.02
N ALA A 44 0.19 0.01 -2.29
CA ALA A 44 -0.07 -1.33 -2.81
C ALA A 44 0.96 -2.37 -2.34
N PHE A 45 2.23 -1.97 -2.18
CA PHE A 45 3.31 -2.94 -1.97
C PHE A 45 3.98 -2.88 -0.58
N TRP A 46 4.31 -1.69 -0.06
CA TRP A 46 5.03 -1.57 1.22
C TRP A 46 4.10 -1.55 2.42
N MET A 47 2.91 -0.95 2.29
CA MET A 47 1.94 -0.87 3.39
C MET A 47 1.49 -2.25 3.90
N PRO A 48 1.20 -3.27 3.07
CA PRO A 48 0.88 -4.61 3.55
C PRO A 48 1.99 -5.26 4.38
N VAL A 49 3.27 -5.02 4.00
CA VAL A 49 4.43 -5.51 4.74
C VAL A 49 4.52 -4.83 6.11
N VAL A 50 4.32 -3.51 6.18
CA VAL A 50 4.31 -2.76 7.45
C VAL A 50 3.16 -3.21 8.34
N GLN A 51 1.97 -3.43 7.77
CA GLN A 51 0.80 -3.94 8.48
C GLN A 51 1.09 -5.29 9.13
N GLU A 52 1.68 -6.23 8.40
CA GLU A 52 2.06 -7.54 8.93
C GLU A 52 3.09 -7.43 10.05
N VAL A 53 4.17 -6.67 9.85
CA VAL A 53 5.23 -6.52 10.85
C VAL A 53 4.73 -5.84 12.12
N ALA A 54 3.83 -4.86 11.99
CA ALA A 54 3.33 -4.06 13.11
C ALA A 54 2.04 -4.62 13.74
N GLY A 55 1.44 -5.67 13.17
CA GLY A 55 0.14 -6.21 13.62
C GLY A 55 -1.01 -5.21 13.45
N LEU A 56 -1.01 -4.48 12.33
CA LEU A 56 -1.99 -3.43 12.03
C LEU A 56 -2.88 -3.83 10.85
N GLU A 57 -4.06 -3.24 10.79
CA GLU A 57 -4.96 -3.35 9.64
C GLU A 57 -5.39 -1.94 9.17
N LEU A 58 -4.57 -1.38 8.28
CA LEU A 58 -4.73 -0.09 7.64
C LEU A 58 -5.52 -0.18 6.33
N LEU A 59 -5.15 -1.11 5.43
CA LEU A 59 -5.78 -1.30 4.13
C LEU A 59 -6.37 -2.71 4.07
N SER A 60 -7.70 -2.81 4.09
CA SER A 60 -8.42 -4.07 3.95
C SER A 60 -9.58 -3.93 2.96
N SER A 61 -10.03 -5.06 2.42
CA SER A 61 -11.19 -5.10 1.52
C SER A 61 -12.50 -4.65 2.19
N GLU A 62 -12.58 -4.70 3.52
CA GLU A 62 -13.76 -4.25 4.27
C GLU A 62 -13.79 -2.74 4.44
N LYS A 63 -12.63 -2.11 4.71
CA LYS A 63 -12.53 -0.66 4.95
C LYS A 63 -12.47 0.14 3.64
N PHE A 64 -11.67 -0.34 2.68
CA PHE A 64 -11.36 0.36 1.43
C PHE A 64 -11.46 -0.60 0.24
N PRO A 65 -12.66 -1.10 -0.10
CA PRO A 65 -12.83 -2.17 -1.09
C PRO A 65 -12.25 -1.84 -2.47
N LYS A 66 -12.40 -0.60 -2.96
CA LYS A 66 -11.94 -0.21 -4.30
C LYS A 66 -10.42 -0.06 -4.33
N LEU A 67 -9.86 0.63 -3.34
CA LEU A 67 -8.42 0.84 -3.19
C LEU A 67 -7.71 -0.48 -2.90
N TYR A 68 -8.31 -1.36 -2.11
CA TYR A 68 -7.80 -2.71 -1.90
C TYR A 68 -7.78 -3.49 -3.21
N LYS A 69 -8.87 -3.49 -3.98
CA LYS A 69 -8.90 -4.15 -5.30
C LYS A 69 -7.84 -3.58 -6.24
N TRP A 70 -7.71 -2.26 -6.30
CA TRP A 70 -6.67 -1.59 -7.07
C TRP A 70 -5.27 -2.05 -6.68
N SER A 71 -4.99 -2.16 -5.38
CA SER A 71 -3.67 -2.60 -4.92
C SER A 71 -3.32 -3.99 -5.47
N GLN A 72 -4.30 -4.90 -5.51
CA GLN A 72 -4.13 -6.25 -6.03
C GLN A 72 -3.94 -6.24 -7.56
N GLU A 73 -4.71 -5.44 -8.29
CA GLU A 73 -4.54 -5.29 -9.74
C GLU A 73 -3.18 -4.69 -10.10
N PHE A 74 -2.73 -3.69 -9.34
CA PHE A 74 -1.47 -2.99 -9.57
C PHE A 74 -0.25 -3.88 -9.35
N ILE A 75 -0.14 -4.57 -8.20
CA ILE A 75 1.01 -5.45 -7.92
C ILE A 75 1.08 -6.67 -8.84
N ASN A 76 -0.07 -7.10 -9.39
CA ASN A 76 -0.14 -8.22 -10.33
C ASN A 76 -0.01 -7.79 -11.80
N HIS A 77 0.06 -6.48 -12.08
CA HIS A 77 0.31 -5.99 -13.42
C HIS A 77 1.70 -6.47 -13.90
N PRO A 78 1.85 -7.04 -15.11
CA PRO A 78 3.10 -7.68 -15.55
C PRO A 78 4.34 -6.79 -15.38
N VAL A 79 4.27 -5.54 -15.84
CA VAL A 79 5.38 -4.58 -15.73
C VAL A 79 5.70 -4.24 -14.28
N VAL A 80 4.69 -4.09 -13.41
CA VAL A 80 4.91 -3.75 -12.01
C VAL A 80 5.59 -4.92 -11.31
N LYS A 81 5.08 -6.14 -11.54
CA LYS A 81 5.60 -7.36 -10.95
C LYS A 81 7.08 -7.62 -11.27
N GLU A 82 7.53 -7.23 -12.47
CA GLU A 82 8.95 -7.32 -12.87
C GLU A 82 9.84 -6.26 -12.21
N LEU A 83 9.27 -5.12 -11.81
CA LEU A 83 10.00 -3.99 -11.22
C LEU A 83 10.00 -3.98 -9.70
N LEU A 84 9.04 -4.67 -9.07
CA LEU A 84 8.93 -4.69 -7.62
C LEU A 84 10.11 -5.45 -6.97
N PRO A 85 10.62 -4.96 -5.82
CA PRO A 85 11.59 -5.70 -5.03
C PRO A 85 11.02 -7.04 -4.57
N LEU A 86 11.92 -7.96 -4.18
CA LEU A 86 11.49 -9.14 -3.43
C LEU A 86 10.88 -8.72 -2.08
N ARG A 87 9.74 -9.33 -1.75
CA ARG A 87 8.99 -9.05 -0.52
C ARG A 87 9.77 -9.43 0.74
N ASP A 88 10.45 -10.57 0.75
CA ASP A 88 11.10 -11.11 1.95
C ASP A 88 12.25 -10.24 2.47
N PRO A 89 13.17 -9.72 1.62
CA PRO A 89 14.16 -8.74 2.06
C PRO A 89 13.54 -7.50 2.68
N LEU A 90 12.46 -6.97 2.09
CA LEU A 90 11.75 -5.81 2.65
C LEU A 90 11.14 -6.12 4.00
N PHE A 91 10.47 -7.27 4.14
CA PHE A 91 9.92 -7.71 5.42
C PHE A 91 11.01 -7.77 6.49
N GLY A 92 12.18 -8.34 6.18
CA GLY A 92 13.33 -8.37 7.09
C GLY A 92 13.80 -6.97 7.53
N VAL A 93 13.89 -6.02 6.59
CA VAL A 93 14.24 -4.63 6.86
C VAL A 93 13.20 -3.97 7.78
N TYR A 94 11.91 -4.06 7.46
CA TYR A 94 10.86 -3.47 8.29
C TYR A 94 10.76 -4.12 9.66
N ARG A 95 10.87 -5.45 9.75
CA ARG A 95 10.92 -6.17 11.02
C ARG A 95 12.09 -5.68 11.87
N SER A 96 13.28 -5.55 11.30
CA SER A 96 14.45 -5.02 12.02
C SER A 96 14.19 -3.61 12.57
N ILE A 97 13.63 -2.71 11.76
CA ILE A 97 13.41 -1.30 12.14
C ILE A 97 12.25 -1.13 13.13
N LEU A 98 11.21 -1.95 13.03
CA LEU A 98 9.99 -1.82 13.83
C LEU A 98 10.06 -2.63 15.13
N SER A 99 10.77 -3.77 15.16
CA SER A 99 10.88 -4.64 16.33
C SER A 99 12.06 -4.34 17.26
N THR A 100 12.96 -3.40 16.92
CA THR A 100 14.08 -3.05 17.84
C THR A 100 13.52 -2.40 19.13
N PRO A 101 13.81 -2.94 20.33
CA PRO A 101 13.56 -2.23 21.59
C PRO A 101 14.34 -0.91 21.61
N LYS A 102 13.84 0.10 22.33
CA LYS A 102 14.60 1.34 22.54
C LYS A 102 15.73 1.11 23.53
#